data_AF-A0A0M8KAS7-F1
#
_entry.id   AF-A0A0M8KAS7-F1
#
_cell.length_a   1.000
_cell.length_b   1.000
_cell.length_c   1.000
_cell.angle_alpha   90.00
_cell.angle_beta   90.00
_cell.angle_gamma   90.00
#
_symmetry.space_group_name_H-M   'P 1'
#
loop_
_entity.id
_entity.type
_entity.pdbx_description
1 polymer ?
#
loop_
_entity_poly.entity_id
_entity_poly.type
_entity_poly.pdbx_seq_one_letter_code
_entity_poly.pdbx_strand_id
1 'polypeptide(L)'
;MSHHHRLAYVDEHRWVALCRHGVLHIRWNYFSFHLPLSGFRHLLTVLVEGTSKPFDGPVEQEAYRLRFRDDGLFQLHVGMLVCWFSVMDMILFRNMLLLANGALAQTDLVEDTTKAPPIDSLLNIPFSTN
;
A
#
# COMPACT_ATOMS: atom_id res chain seq x y z
N MET A 1 16.17 8.10 14.71
CA MET A 1 16.06 7.86 13.25
C MET A 1 14.82 6.99 13.02
N SER A 2 13.78 7.54 12.41
CA SER A 2 12.59 6.77 12.03
C SER A 2 12.93 5.85 10.85
N HIS A 3 13.04 4.54 11.12
CA HIS A 3 13.27 3.52 10.09
C HIS A 3 12.04 3.42 9.20
N HIS A 4 12.07 4.10 8.06
CA HIS A 4 11.10 3.94 6.99
C HIS A 4 11.67 2.96 5.98
N HIS A 5 10.96 1.88 5.68
CA HIS A 5 11.33 0.97 4.61
C HIS A 5 10.67 1.46 3.32
N ARG A 6 11.44 1.99 2.36
CA ARG A 6 10.89 2.47 1.09
C ARG A 6 10.40 1.27 0.26
N LEU A 7 9.12 1.29 -0.10
CA LEU A 7 8.45 0.22 -0.86
C LEU A 7 8.36 0.55 -2.35
N ALA A 8 8.15 1.82 -2.68
CA ALA A 8 8.14 2.30 -4.04
C ALA A 8 8.72 3.72 -4.08
N TYR A 9 9.48 4.02 -5.14
CA TYR A 9 10.16 5.31 -5.31
C TYR A 9 10.22 5.66 -6.78
N VAL A 10 9.73 6.85 -7.13
CA VAL A 10 9.85 7.43 -8.47
C VAL A 10 10.92 8.52 -8.44
N ASP A 11 10.78 9.47 -7.53
CA ASP A 11 11.69 10.59 -7.32
C ASP A 11 11.60 11.11 -5.87
N GLU A 12 12.32 12.20 -5.57
CA GLU A 12 12.38 12.81 -4.24
C GLU A 12 11.00 13.21 -3.68
N HIS A 13 10.05 13.51 -4.57
CA HIS A 13 8.72 13.98 -4.22
C HIS A 13 7.63 12.92 -4.42
N ARG A 14 7.95 11.72 -4.90
CA ARG A 14 6.98 10.66 -5.20
C ARG A 14 7.49 9.31 -4.72
N TRP A 15 7.03 8.90 -3.53
CA TRP A 15 7.44 7.64 -2.92
C TRP A 15 6.42 7.12 -1.89
N VAL A 16 6.51 5.82 -1.62
CA VAL A 16 5.75 5.11 -0.58
C VAL A 16 6.73 4.38 0.33
N ALA A 17 6.54 4.50 1.64
CA ALA A 17 7.33 3.78 2.63
C ALA A 17 6.47 3.18 3.74
N LEU A 18 6.90 2.05 4.27
CA LEU A 18 6.31 1.42 5.44
C LEU A 18 7.00 1.90 6.72
N CYS A 19 6.21 2.26 7.73
CA CYS A 19 6.68 2.45 9.10
C CYS A 19 6.52 1.18 9.92
N ARG A 20 7.34 1.07 10.98
CA ARG A 20 7.35 -0.08 11.91
C ARG A 20 6.00 -0.42 12.54
N HIS A 21 5.06 0.53 12.61
CA HIS A 21 3.75 0.33 13.22
C HIS A 21 2.63 0.02 12.20
N GLY A 22 2.97 -0.40 10.98
CA GLY A 22 1.99 -0.82 9.97
C GLY A 22 1.28 0.32 9.24
N VAL A 23 1.83 1.54 9.32
CA VAL A 23 1.33 2.73 8.63
C VAL A 23 2.19 3.01 7.41
N LEU A 24 1.54 3.32 6.29
CA LEU A 24 2.20 3.69 5.04
C LEU A 24 2.29 5.19 4.92
N HIS A 25 3.50 5.66 4.62
CA HIS A 25 3.83 7.04 4.34
C HIS A 25 3.88 7.24 2.84
N ILE A 26 3.01 8.12 2.34
CA ILE A 26 2.88 8.40 0.91
C ILE A 26 3.25 9.87 0.70
N ARG A 27 4.34 10.10 -0.04
CA ARG A 27 4.74 11.43 -0.52
C ARG A 27 4.32 11.56 -1.98
N TRP A 28 3.63 12.64 -2.28
CA TRP A 28 3.26 12.99 -3.65
C TRP A 28 3.36 14.48 -3.86
N ASN A 29 4.35 14.91 -4.64
CA ASN A 29 4.71 16.31 -4.87
C ASN A 29 4.90 17.05 -3.53
N TYR A 30 4.02 18.01 -3.25
CA TYR A 30 4.08 18.89 -2.09
C TYR A 30 3.30 18.38 -0.89
N PHE A 31 2.54 17.30 -1.03
CA PHE A 31 1.74 16.76 0.06
C PHE A 31 2.24 15.39 0.52
N SER A 32 1.93 15.09 1.77
CA SER A 32 2.26 13.82 2.42
C SER A 32 1.08 13.41 3.28
N PHE A 33 0.75 12.14 3.22
CA PHE A 33 -0.31 11.59 4.04
C PHE A 33 0.01 10.17 4.44
N HIS A 34 -0.73 9.71 5.44
CA HIS A 34 -0.51 8.42 6.06
C HIS A 34 -1.79 7.60 5.96
N LEU A 35 -1.65 6.32 5.60
CA LEU A 35 -2.76 5.39 5.60
C LEU A 35 -2.38 4.15 6.41
N PRO A 36 -3.31 3.61 7.24
CA PRO A 36 -3.14 2.26 7.74
C PRO A 36 -3.11 1.27 6.57
N LEU A 37 -2.51 0.10 6.76
CA LEU A 37 -2.41 -0.92 5.70
C LEU A 37 -3.77 -1.30 5.09
N SER A 38 -4.83 -1.38 5.90
CA SER A 38 -6.21 -1.63 5.43
C SER A 38 -6.72 -0.50 4.52
N GLY A 39 -6.45 0.74 4.89
CA GLY A 39 -6.80 1.92 4.10
C GLY A 39 -6.06 1.96 2.77
N PHE A 40 -4.77 1.62 2.77
CA PHE A 40 -3.97 1.52 1.56
C PHE A 40 -4.48 0.42 0.61
N ARG A 41 -4.76 -0.78 1.11
CA ARG A 41 -5.25 -1.90 0.28
C ARG A 41 -6.59 -1.56 -0.34
N HIS A 42 -7.50 -0.98 0.45
CA HIS A 42 -8.80 -0.54 -0.05
C HIS A 42 -8.64 0.57 -1.11
N LEU A 43 -7.81 1.58 -0.87
CA LEU A 43 -7.51 2.62 -1.86
C LEU A 43 -6.98 2.04 -3.17
N LEU A 44 -6.07 1.07 -3.08
CA LEU A 44 -5.52 0.42 -4.26
C LEU A 44 -6.61 -0.34 -5.04
N THR A 45 -7.46 -1.12 -4.37
CA THR A 45 -8.58 -1.82 -5.00
C THR A 45 -9.48 -0.84 -5.74
N VAL A 46 -9.89 0.24 -5.07
CA VAL A 46 -10.74 1.27 -5.67
C VAL A 46 -10.04 1.90 -6.88
N LEU A 47 -8.76 2.25 -6.79
CA LEU A 47 -8.02 2.80 -7.93
C LEU A 47 -7.92 1.83 -9.11
N VAL A 48 -7.73 0.54 -8.85
CA VAL A 48 -7.67 -0.49 -9.89
C VAL A 48 -9.01 -0.63 -10.61
N GLU A 49 -10.10 -0.74 -9.84
CA GLU A 49 -11.46 -0.84 -10.39
C GLU A 49 -11.88 0.45 -11.11
N GLY A 50 -11.59 1.61 -10.52
CA GLY A 50 -11.93 2.93 -11.06
C GLY A 50 -11.22 3.28 -12.36
N THR A 51 -10.01 2.73 -12.58
CA THR A 51 -9.34 2.86 -13.88
C THR A 51 -9.99 2.06 -14.99
N SER A 52 -10.74 0.98 -14.66
CA SER A 52 -11.43 0.16 -15.65
C SER A 52 -12.85 0.65 -15.91
N LYS A 53 -13.52 1.18 -14.88
CA LYS A 53 -14.84 1.79 -14.97
C LYS A 53 -14.91 2.94 -13.98
N PRO A 54 -15.11 4.20 -14.43
CA PRO A 54 -15.29 5.32 -13.50
C PRO A 54 -16.45 5.02 -12.55
N PHE A 55 -16.24 5.25 -11.25
CA PHE A 55 -17.32 5.09 -10.27
C PHE A 55 -18.27 6.28 -10.34
N ASP A 56 -19.56 6.00 -10.29
CA ASP A 56 -20.58 7.02 -10.05
C ASP A 56 -20.66 7.30 -8.55
N GLY A 57 -20.05 8.41 -8.13
CA GLY A 57 -20.19 8.93 -6.77
C GLY A 57 -18.94 8.78 -5.89
N PRO A 58 -19.03 9.28 -4.64
CA PRO A 58 -17.91 9.24 -3.71
C PRO A 58 -17.71 7.85 -3.11
N VAL A 59 -16.45 7.42 -2.99
CA VAL A 59 -16.06 6.24 -2.20
C VAL A 59 -15.46 6.71 -0.89
N GLU A 60 -15.94 6.22 0.24
CA GLU A 60 -15.51 6.68 1.55
C GLU A 60 -15.09 5.51 2.44
N GLN A 61 -13.98 5.71 3.14
CA GLN A 61 -13.48 4.86 4.20
C GLN A 61 -13.05 5.77 5.35
N GLU A 62 -12.99 5.24 6.57
CA GLU A 62 -12.56 6.00 7.75
C GLU A 62 -11.27 6.83 7.55
N ALA A 63 -10.35 6.33 6.73
CA ALA A 63 -9.07 6.99 6.46
C ALA A 63 -9.08 7.97 5.26
N TYR A 64 -10.02 7.85 4.31
CA TYR A 64 -10.03 8.69 3.11
C TYR A 64 -11.38 8.72 2.40
N ARG A 65 -11.58 9.75 1.57
CA ARG A 65 -12.69 9.82 0.61
C ARG A 65 -12.20 10.08 -0.80
N LEU A 66 -12.83 9.45 -1.77
CA LEU A 66 -12.51 9.50 -3.19
C LEU A 66 -13.67 10.06 -3.99
N ARG A 67 -13.39 10.84 -5.03
CA ARG A 67 -14.41 11.28 -5.98
C ARG A 67 -13.82 11.40 -7.39
N PHE A 68 -14.51 10.83 -8.36
CA PHE A 68 -14.27 11.08 -9.77
C PHE A 68 -15.14 12.25 -10.22
N ARG A 69 -14.57 13.13 -11.03
CA ARG A 69 -15.27 14.28 -11.62
C ARG A 69 -15.43 14.10 -13.12
N ASP A 70 -16.49 14.70 -13.63
CA ASP A 70 -16.87 14.64 -15.05
C ASP A 70 -15.85 15.35 -15.96
N ASP A 71 -15.03 16.24 -15.41
CA ASP A 71 -13.92 16.92 -16.10
C ASP A 71 -12.63 16.08 -16.18
N GLY A 72 -12.69 14.80 -15.77
CA GLY A 72 -11.54 13.90 -15.79
C GLY A 72 -10.57 14.10 -14.62
N LEU A 73 -10.92 14.93 -13.63
CA LEU A 73 -10.14 15.08 -12.42
C LEU A 73 -10.54 14.05 -11.35
N PHE A 74 -9.55 13.68 -10.57
CA PHE A 74 -9.72 12.79 -9.43
C PHE A 74 -9.42 13.53 -8.13
N GLN A 75 -10.29 13.36 -7.14
CA GLN A 75 -10.16 13.99 -5.84
C GLN A 75 -9.96 12.93 -4.76
N LEU A 76 -8.87 13.05 -4.01
CA LEU A 76 -8.59 12.25 -2.82
C LEU A 76 -8.59 13.16 -1.60
N HIS A 77 -9.41 12.84 -0.62
CA HIS A 77 -9.46 13.49 0.68
C HIS A 77 -8.84 12.57 1.72
N VAL A 78 -7.88 13.07 2.49
CA VAL A 78 -7.31 12.35 3.64
C VAL A 78 -7.30 13.31 4.82
N GLY A 79 -8.25 13.13 5.74
CA GLY A 79 -8.54 14.13 6.76
C GLY A 79 -8.89 15.48 6.13
N MET A 80 -8.12 16.53 6.45
CA MET A 80 -8.31 17.88 5.89
C MET A 80 -7.56 18.11 4.56
N LEU A 81 -6.71 17.17 4.14
CA LEU A 81 -5.95 17.28 2.90
C LEU A 81 -6.83 16.91 1.72
N VAL A 82 -6.88 17.78 0.71
CA VAL A 82 -7.57 17.52 -0.56
C VAL A 82 -6.55 17.54 -1.70
N CYS A 83 -6.43 16.42 -2.38
CA CYS A 83 -5.50 16.22 -3.48
C CYS A 83 -6.27 16.06 -4.78
N TRP A 84 -5.88 16.85 -5.78
CA TRP A 84 -6.41 16.77 -7.13
C TRP A 84 -5.39 16.09 -8.03
N PHE A 85 -5.83 15.08 -8.76
CA PHE A 85 -5.00 14.35 -9.71
C PHE A 85 -5.60 14.50 -11.10
N SER A 86 -4.74 14.79 -12.08
CA SER A 86 -5.08 14.54 -13.48
C SER A 86 -5.20 13.03 -13.72
N VAL A 87 -5.78 12.62 -14.85
CA VAL A 87 -5.81 11.21 -15.25
C VAL A 87 -4.40 10.60 -15.28
N MET A 88 -3.42 11.34 -15.81
CA MET A 88 -2.03 10.87 -15.88
C MET A 88 -1.40 10.73 -14.49
N ASP A 89 -1.62 11.70 -13.61
CA ASP A 89 -1.13 11.62 -12.23
C ASP A 89 -1.79 10.47 -11.47
N MET A 90 -3.07 10.22 -11.71
CA MET A 90 -3.80 9.11 -11.10
C MET A 90 -3.26 7.75 -11.57
N ILE A 91 -2.96 7.58 -12.86
CA ILE A 91 -2.33 6.36 -13.38
C ILE A 91 -0.96 6.13 -12.75
N LEU A 92 -0.12 7.18 -12.69
CA LEU A 92 1.19 7.08 -12.07
C LEU A 92 1.08 6.76 -10.58
N PHE A 93 0.15 7.41 -9.88
CA PHE A 93 -0.11 7.21 -8.46
C PHE A 93 -0.54 5.76 -8.18
N ARG A 94 -1.54 5.25 -8.92
CA ARG A 94 -1.99 3.86 -8.86
C ARG A 94 -0.84 2.88 -9.09
N ASN A 95 -0.04 3.09 -10.12
CA ASN A 95 1.07 2.18 -10.44
C ASN A 95 2.13 2.17 -9.34
N MET A 96 2.41 3.32 -8.72
CA MET A 96 3.27 3.41 -7.54
C MET A 96 2.70 2.61 -6.36
N LEU A 97 1.39 2.71 -6.10
CA LEU A 97 0.75 1.92 -5.05
C LEU A 97 0.76 0.41 -5.35
N LEU A 98 0.59 0.01 -6.62
CA LEU A 98 0.72 -1.39 -7.05
C LEU A 98 2.12 -1.94 -6.76
N LEU A 99 3.17 -1.20 -7.10
CA LEU A 99 4.55 -1.57 -6.80
C LEU A 99 4.78 -1.71 -5.30
N ALA A 100 4.29 -0.76 -4.51
CA ALA A 100 4.40 -0.82 -3.05
C ALA A 100 3.69 -2.04 -2.46
N ASN A 101 2.52 -2.40 -2.99
CA ASN A 101 1.78 -3.59 -2.56
C ASN A 101 2.52 -4.89 -2.92
N GLY A 102 3.17 -4.94 -4.08
CA GLY A 102 4.03 -6.06 -4.46
C GLY A 102 5.23 -6.24 -3.52
N ALA A 103 5.88 -5.14 -3.14
CA ALA A 103 6.99 -5.16 -2.17
C ALA A 103 6.53 -5.60 -0.77
N LEU A 104 5.34 -5.19 -0.33
CA LEU A 104 4.75 -5.65 0.93
C LEU A 104 4.52 -7.16 0.93
N ALA A 105 3.94 -7.71 -0.13
CA ALA A 105 3.71 -9.15 -0.25
C ALA A 105 5.03 -9.95 -0.18
N GLN A 106 6.12 -9.43 -0.74
CA GLN A 106 7.44 -10.06 -0.62
C GLN A 106 8.01 -9.97 0.79
N THR A 107 7.74 -8.88 1.52
CA THR A 107 8.21 -8.70 2.91
C THR A 107 7.48 -9.66 3.85
N ASP A 108 6.16 -9.79 3.70
CA ASP A 108 5.33 -10.73 4.47
C ASP A 108 5.77 -12.20 4.24
N LEU A 109 6.20 -12.55 3.01
CA LEU A 109 6.76 -13.87 2.69
C LEU A 109 8.15 -14.13 3.30
N VAL A 110 8.92 -13.08 3.59
CA VAL A 110 10.25 -13.18 4.21
C VAL A 110 10.14 -13.34 5.74
N GLU A 111 9.14 -12.73 6.38
CA GLU A 111 8.89 -12.97 7.81
C GLU A 111 8.34 -14.38 8.11
N ASP A 112 7.65 -15.02 7.16
CA ASP A 112 7.14 -16.39 7.36
C ASP A 112 8.20 -17.48 7.10
N THR A 113 9.22 -17.21 6.27
CA THR A 113 10.34 -18.14 6.07
C THR A 113 11.39 -18.10 7.18
N THR A 114 11.37 -17.08 8.05
CA THR A 114 12.19 -17.03 9.27
C THR A 114 11.55 -17.74 10.47
N LYS A 115 10.29 -18.17 10.37
CA LYS A 115 9.70 -19.19 11.24
C LYS A 115 10.04 -20.59 10.72
N ALA A 116 11.33 -20.90 10.60
CA ALA A 116 11.73 -22.30 10.59
C ALA A 116 11.21 -22.94 11.89
N PRO A 117 10.59 -24.13 11.85
CA PRO A 117 10.19 -24.81 13.08
C PRO A 117 11.43 -24.94 13.98
N PRO A 118 11.29 -24.78 15.31
CA PRO A 118 12.42 -24.93 16.22
C PRO A 118 13.12 -26.25 15.93
N ILE A 119 14.45 -26.23 15.89
CA ILE A 119 15.31 -27.39 15.56
C ILE A 119 14.97 -28.62 16.43
N ASP A 120 14.36 -28.40 17.59
CA ASP A 120 13.82 -29.44 18.49
C ASP A 120 12.72 -30.32 17.85
N SER A 121 12.10 -29.87 16.76
CA SER A 121 11.09 -30.63 15.99
C SER A 121 11.71 -31.73 15.10
N LEU A 122 13.00 -31.64 14.80
CA LEU A 122 13.72 -32.57 13.92
C LEU A 122 14.46 -33.68 14.67
N LEU A 123 14.46 -33.66 16.01
CA LEU A 123 15.16 -34.63 16.85
C LEU A 123 14.31 -35.81 17.33
N ASN A 124 13.01 -35.86 17.01
CA ASN A 124 12.13 -37.00 17.34
C ASN A 124 11.88 -37.93 16.15
N ILE A 125 12.96 -38.38 15.50
CA ILE A 125 12.88 -39.58 14.66
C ILE A 125 13.12 -40.78 15.59
N PRO A 126 12.12 -41.62 15.90
CA PRO A 126 12.39 -42.86 16.60
C PRO A 126 13.22 -43.76 15.67
N PHE A 127 14.44 -44.08 16.10
CA PHE A 127 15.20 -45.18 15.52
C PHE A 127 14.40 -46.47 15.77
N SER A 128 13.62 -46.90 14.79
CA SER A 128 13.07 -48.26 14.75
C SER A 128 14.20 -49.19 14.36
N THR A 129 14.84 -49.82 15.35
CA THR A 129 15.61 -51.05 15.14
C THR A 129 14.62 -52.20 15.00
N ASN A 130 14.49 -52.73 13.78
CA ASN A 130 14.21 -54.14 13.50
C ASN A 130 14.70 -54.47 12.10
#